data_AF-A0A968UF11-F1
#
_entry.id   AF-A0A968UF11-F1
#
_cell.length_a   1.000
_cell.length_b   1.000
_cell.length_c   1.000
_cell.angle_alpha   90.00
_cell.angle_beta   90.00
_cell.angle_gamma   90.00
#
_symmetry.space_group_name_H-M   'P 1'
#
loop_
_entity.id
_entity.type
_entity.pdbx_description
1 polymer ?
#
loop_
_entity_poly.entity_id
_entity_poly.type
_entity_poly.pdbx_seq_one_letter_code
_entity_poly.pdbx_strand_id
1 'polypeptide(L)'
;MGSKDVAEMYQRDTKMALKISLAAMLIDDLDRIRENLLLWYLTIIKAFKFQHVITLAYTTMPEIIEPMLTAEEYACIKPILLLNQTVLGN
;
A
#
# COMPACT_ATOMS: atom_id res chain seq x y z
N MET A 1 22.59 7.66 9.20
CA MET A 1 21.21 8.18 9.31
C MET A 1 20.69 7.79 10.69
N GLY A 2 20.88 8.66 11.68
CA GLY A 2 20.53 8.39 13.07
C GLY A 2 19.32 9.24 13.50
N SER A 3 18.38 8.61 14.20
CA SER A 3 17.29 9.20 14.99
C SER A 3 16.35 10.21 14.34
N LYS A 4 16.02 10.09 13.04
CA LYS A 4 14.75 10.66 12.57
C LYS A 4 13.66 9.65 12.88
N ASP A 5 12.61 10.11 13.55
CA ASP A 5 11.37 9.36 13.67
C ASP A 5 10.81 9.14 12.26
N VAL A 6 11.08 7.97 11.71
CA VAL A 6 10.59 7.55 10.40
C VAL A 6 9.16 7.03 10.49
N ALA A 7 8.61 6.84 11.70
CA ALA A 7 7.25 6.34 11.88
C ALA A 7 6.22 7.35 11.38
N GLU A 8 6.39 8.64 11.69
CA GLU A 8 5.50 9.69 11.19
C GLU A 8 5.52 9.78 9.66
N MET A 9 6.73 9.74 9.08
CA MET A 9 6.93 9.73 7.63
C MET A 9 6.26 8.51 6.99
N TYR A 10 6.51 7.33 7.56
CA TYR A 10 5.94 6.08 7.09
C TYR A 10 4.42 6.06 7.18
N GLN A 11 3.85 6.54 8.28
CA GLN A 11 2.41 6.62 8.49
C GLN A 11 1.76 7.56 7.48
N ARG A 12 2.36 8.73 7.23
CA ARG A 12 1.90 9.68 6.22
C ARG A 12 1.92 9.06 4.82
N ASP A 13 3.02 8.43 4.46
CA ASP A 13 3.21 7.86 3.12
C ASP A 13 2.28 6.66 2.89
N THR A 14 2.11 5.81 3.91
CA THR A 14 1.14 4.69 3.90
C THR A 14 -0.30 5.20 3.75
N LYS A 15 -0.68 6.24 4.49
CA LYS A 15 -2.01 6.86 4.38
C LYS A 15 -2.23 7.45 2.99
N MET A 16 -1.21 8.06 2.39
CA MET A 16 -1.28 8.57 1.03
C MET A 16 -1.44 7.44 0.01
N ALA A 17 -0.64 6.38 0.12
CA ALA A 17 -0.72 5.21 -0.75
C ALA A 17 -2.10 4.55 -0.69
N LEU A 18 -2.67 4.39 0.50
CA LEU A 18 -4.02 3.86 0.69
C LEU A 18 -5.10 4.77 0.08
N LYS A 19 -5.00 6.09 0.26
CA LYS A 19 -5.96 7.03 -0.35
C LYS A 19 -5.95 6.98 -1.86
N ILE A 20 -4.76 6.96 -2.46
CA ILE A 20 -4.65 6.87 -3.93
C ILE A 20 -5.19 5.52 -4.39
N SER A 21 -4.81 4.43 -3.72
CA SER A 21 -5.34 3.06 -3.92
C SER A 21 -6.87 3.03 -3.99
N LEU A 22 -7.52 3.58 -2.97
CA LEU A 22 -8.98 3.65 -2.91
C LEU A 22 -9.58 4.58 -3.98
N ALA A 23 -8.92 5.69 -4.30
CA ALA A 23 -9.38 6.58 -5.35
C ALA A 23 -9.42 5.89 -6.71
N ALA A 24 -8.41 5.08 -7.06
CA ALA A 24 -8.44 4.36 -8.32
C ALA A 24 -9.46 3.23 -8.37
N MET A 25 -9.72 2.58 -7.24
CA MET A 25 -10.85 1.64 -7.13
C MET A 25 -12.17 2.35 -7.45
N LEU A 26 -12.37 3.57 -6.94
CA LEU A 26 -13.61 4.33 -7.20
C LEU A 26 -13.77 4.78 -8.66
N ILE A 27 -12.68 4.95 -9.40
CA ILE A 27 -12.70 5.33 -10.83
C ILE A 27 -12.45 4.14 -11.78
N ASP A 28 -12.39 2.91 -11.24
CA ASP A 28 -12.16 1.67 -11.97
C ASP A 28 -10.88 1.67 -12.84
N ASP A 29 -9.80 2.28 -12.36
CA ASP A 29 -8.53 2.46 -13.09
C ASP A 29 -7.33 1.91 -12.28
N LEU A 30 -7.36 0.61 -12.02
CA LEU A 30 -6.34 -0.08 -11.22
C LEU A 30 -4.97 -0.15 -11.91
N ASP A 31 -4.95 -0.19 -13.25
CA ASP A 31 -3.72 -0.25 -14.03
C ASP A 31 -2.90 1.04 -13.87
N ARG A 32 -3.56 2.20 -13.84
CA ARG A 32 -2.90 3.48 -13.58
C ARG A 32 -2.20 3.53 -12.23
N ILE A 33 -2.69 2.83 -11.21
CA ILE A 33 -2.00 2.71 -9.92
C ILE A 33 -0.76 1.85 -10.01
N ARG A 34 -0.90 0.67 -10.64
CA ARG A 34 0.22 -0.24 -10.80
C ARG A 34 1.38 0.46 -11.49
N GLU A 35 1.11 1.07 -12.64
CA GLU A 35 2.14 1.62 -13.52
C GLU A 35 2.77 2.90 -12.97
N ASN A 36 1.98 3.79 -12.36
CA ASN A 36 2.50 5.09 -11.92
C ASN A 36 2.94 5.12 -10.46
N LEU A 37 2.10 4.62 -9.55
CA LEU A 37 2.35 4.78 -8.11
C LEU A 37 3.18 3.61 -7.55
N LEU A 38 2.73 2.38 -7.75
CA LEU A 38 3.32 1.23 -7.06
C LEU A 38 4.73 0.91 -7.56
N LEU A 39 4.97 0.97 -8.87
CA LEU A 39 6.31 0.76 -9.42
C LEU A 39 7.29 1.89 -9.04
N TRP A 40 6.83 3.13 -9.01
CA TRP A 40 7.63 4.25 -8.52
C TRP A 40 7.94 4.10 -7.03
N TYR A 41 6.95 3.74 -6.22
CA TYR A 41 7.14 3.51 -4.79
C TYR A 41 8.09 2.35 -4.52
N LEU A 42 7.97 1.24 -5.27
CA LEU A 42 8.92 0.12 -5.21
C LEU A 42 10.36 0.57 -5.51
N THR A 43 10.53 1.48 -6.46
CA THR A 43 11.85 2.06 -6.80
C THR A 43 12.45 2.81 -5.61
N ILE A 44 11.65 3.62 -4.91
CA ILE A 44 12.06 4.31 -3.67
C ILE A 44 12.44 3.29 -2.60
N ILE A 45 11.58 2.32 -2.33
CA ILE A 45 11.80 1.30 -1.30
C ILE A 45 13.12 0.56 -1.53
N LYS A 46 13.40 0.18 -2.79
CA LYS A 46 14.66 -0.45 -3.19
C LYS A 46 15.87 0.44 -2.97
N ALA A 47 15.77 1.74 -3.32
CA ALA A 47 16.85 2.70 -3.14
C ALA A 47 17.20 2.91 -1.66
N PHE A 48 16.20 2.93 -0.78
CA PHE A 48 16.39 3.14 0.66
C PHE A 48 16.57 1.85 1.48
N LYS A 49 16.53 0.67 0.83
CA LYS A 49 16.73 -0.66 1.45
C LYS A 49 15.73 -0.97 2.58
N PHE A 50 14.48 -0.56 2.42
CA PHE A 50 13.40 -0.78 3.40
C PHE A 50 12.47 -1.96 3.05
N GLN A 51 12.85 -2.83 2.11
CA GLN A 51 11.99 -3.92 1.64
C GLN A 51 11.38 -4.75 2.78
N HIS A 52 12.18 -5.18 3.75
CA HIS A 52 11.66 -6.05 4.82
C HIS A 52 10.48 -5.41 5.58
N VAL A 53 10.54 -4.11 5.86
CA VAL A 53 9.50 -3.39 6.62
C VAL A 53 8.24 -3.25 5.77
N ILE A 54 8.42 -2.94 4.49
CA ILE A 54 7.34 -2.76 3.53
C ILE A 54 6.65 -4.10 3.26
N THR A 55 7.42 -5.16 3.03
CA THR A 55 6.89 -6.51 2.82
C THR A 55 6.00 -6.93 3.98
N LEU A 56 6.46 -6.73 5.22
CA LEU A 56 5.65 -7.02 6.40
C LEU A 56 4.36 -6.19 6.39
N ALA A 57 4.46 -4.87 6.20
CA ALA A 57 3.31 -3.99 6.28
C ALA A 57 2.24 -4.29 5.22
N TYR A 58 2.62 -4.52 3.96
CA TYR A 58 1.67 -4.79 2.88
C TYR A 58 1.15 -6.23 2.88
N THR A 59 1.86 -7.17 3.51
CA THR A 59 1.35 -8.54 3.74
C THR A 59 0.33 -8.58 4.88
N THR A 60 0.51 -7.77 5.93
CA THR A 60 -0.43 -7.71 7.07
C THR A 60 -1.59 -6.74 6.83
N MET A 61 -1.48 -5.80 5.89
CA MET A 61 -2.51 -4.79 5.60
C MET A 61 -3.91 -5.38 5.35
N PRO A 62 -4.10 -6.45 4.54
CA PRO A 62 -5.42 -7.03 4.30
C PRO A 62 -6.06 -7.56 5.60
N GLU A 63 -5.28 -8.24 6.43
CA GLU A 63 -5.72 -8.81 7.70
C GLU A 63 -6.14 -7.74 8.71
N ILE A 64 -5.50 -6.57 8.68
CA ILE A 64 -5.85 -5.42 9.53
C ILE A 64 -7.14 -4.75 9.05
N ILE A 65 -7.31 -4.60 7.74
CA ILE A 65 -8.42 -3.83 7.16
C ILE A 65 -9.71 -4.64 7.10
N GLU A 66 -9.65 -5.94 6.84
CA GLU A 66 -10.82 -6.84 6.74
C GLU A 66 -11.83 -6.71 7.89
N PRO A 67 -11.43 -6.75 9.18
CA PRO A 67 -12.39 -6.64 10.29
C PRO A 67 -12.95 -5.21 10.49
N MET A 68 -12.47 -4.20 9.77
CA MET A 68 -12.91 -2.81 9.91
C MET A 68 -14.07 -2.44 8.99
N LEU A 69 -14.47 -3.34 8.08
CA LEU A 69 -15.42 -3.08 7.00
C LEU A 69 -16.52 -4.14 6.97
N THR A 70 -17.64 -3.84 6.29
CA THR A 70 -18.60 -4.89 5.95
C THR A 70 -18.03 -5.85 4.90
N ALA A 71 -18.66 -7.01 4.73
CA ALA A 71 -18.24 -7.98 3.72
C ALA A 71 -18.27 -7.40 2.30
N GLU A 72 -19.27 -6.57 2.00
CA GLU A 72 -19.44 -5.91 0.70
C GLU A 72 -18.38 -4.85 0.48
N GLU A 73 -18.11 -4.01 1.48
CA GLU A 73 -17.05 -3.00 1.42
C GLU A 73 -15.67 -3.64 1.25
N TYR A 74 -15.40 -4.71 1.99
CA TYR A 74 -14.14 -5.44 1.88
C TYR A 74 -14.00 -6.10 0.50
N ALA A 75 -15.07 -6.68 -0.04
CA ALA A 75 -15.07 -7.25 -1.38
C ALA A 75 -14.67 -6.22 -2.45
N CYS A 76 -15.10 -4.96 -2.32
CA CYS A 76 -14.72 -3.88 -3.22
C CYS A 76 -13.22 -3.53 -3.12
N ILE A 77 -12.66 -3.45 -1.91
CA ILE A 77 -11.28 -3.00 -1.70
C ILE A 77 -10.24 -4.13 -1.80
N LYS A 78 -10.65 -5.39 -1.65
CA LYS A 78 -9.73 -6.53 -1.63
C LYS A 78 -8.83 -6.61 -2.87
N PRO A 79 -9.31 -6.38 -4.12
CA PRO A 79 -8.45 -6.40 -5.29
C PRO A 79 -7.29 -5.40 -5.22
N ILE A 80 -7.52 -4.20 -4.68
CA ILE A 80 -6.47 -3.19 -4.58
C ILE A 80 -5.47 -3.52 -3.46
N LEU A 81 -5.92 -4.11 -2.34
CA LEU A 81 -5.02 -4.56 -1.29
C LEU A 81 -4.10 -5.69 -1.77
N LEU A 82 -4.66 -6.67 -2.50
CA LEU A 82 -3.88 -7.75 -3.09
C LEU A 82 -2.93 -7.26 -4.17
N LEU A 83 -3.31 -6.25 -4.96
CA LEU A 83 -2.43 -5.61 -5.92
C LEU A 83 -1.23 -4.95 -5.22
N ASN A 84 -1.49 -4.16 -4.17
CA ASN A 84 -0.44 -3.52 -3.38
C ASN A 84 0.52 -4.56 -2.77
N GLN A 85 -0.03 -5.64 -2.20
CA GLN A 85 0.74 -6.76 -1.68
C GLN A 85 1.59 -7.44 -2.76
N THR A 86 1.04 -7.67 -3.95
CA THR A 86 1.76 -8.35 -5.05
C THR A 86 2.95 -7.50 -5.55
N VAL A 87 2.80 -6.18 -5.61
CA VAL A 87 3.84 -5.29 -6.14
C VAL A 87 4.88 -4.92 -5.08
N LEU A 88 4.45 -4.72 -3.83
CA LEU A 88 5.29 -4.20 -2.74
C LEU A 88 5.69 -5.25 -1.70
N GLY A 89 5.00 -6.39 -1.66
CA GLY A 89 5.25 -7.51 -0.76
C GLY A 89 6.28 -8.52 -1.26
N ASN A 90 6.82 -8.33 -2.45
CA ASN A 90 7.87 -9.17 -3.04
C ASN A 90 9.29 -8.66 -2.77
#